data_AF-A0A973BAQ2-F1
#
_entry.id   AF-A0A973BAQ2-F1
#
_cell.length_a   1.000
_cell.length_b   1.000
_cell.length_c   1.000
_cell.angle_alpha   90.00
_cell.angle_beta   90.00
_cell.angle_gamma   90.00
#
_symmetry.space_group_name_H-M   'P 1'
#
loop_
_entity.id
_entity.type
_entity.pdbx_description
1 polymer ?
#
loop_
_entity_poly.entity_id
_entity_poly.type
_entity_poly.pdbx_seq_one_letter_code
_entity_poly.pdbx_strand_id
1 'polypeptide(L)'
;MNPNGTLDASFNGTGVFQYNMGSTNYAHQIKLTPSGKIVVCGQTKIADSNHFTLIKLNDDGTFDTSFGSNGVSNVDNPEGISDRIVEFEILPDDSILAMGNVGFQFVLIKYASNG
;
A
#
# COMPACT_ATOMS: atom_id res chain seq x y z
N MET A 1 -0.94 7.73 18.59
CA MET A 1 -0.77 9.16 18.95
C MET A 1 -0.89 9.25 20.47
N ASN A 2 0.04 9.95 21.12
CA ASN A 2 -0.04 10.10 22.57
C ASN A 2 -1.12 11.12 22.95
N PRO A 3 -1.78 11.00 24.12
CA PRO A 3 -2.84 11.91 24.55
C PRO A 3 -2.45 13.40 24.58
N ASN A 4 -1.15 13.70 24.59
CA ASN A 4 -0.56 15.04 24.56
C ASN A 4 -0.29 15.57 23.13
N GLY A 5 -0.72 14.85 22.09
CA GLY A 5 -0.51 15.23 20.69
C GLY A 5 0.89 14.96 20.15
N THR A 6 1.79 14.32 20.93
CA THR A 6 3.09 13.92 20.40
C THR A 6 2.97 12.66 19.53
N LEU A 7 3.93 12.53 18.61
CA LEU A 7 4.09 11.32 17.82
C LEU A 7 4.28 10.10 18.74
N ASP A 8 3.72 8.99 18.32
CA ASP A 8 3.83 7.72 19.03
C ASP A 8 5.11 7.02 18.63
N ALA A 9 6.17 7.22 19.40
CA ALA A 9 7.50 6.73 19.05
C ALA A 9 7.61 5.18 19.00
N SER A 10 6.64 4.42 19.53
CA SER A 10 6.63 2.97 19.33
C SER A 10 6.35 2.57 17.89
N PHE A 11 5.73 3.46 17.10
CA PHE A 11 5.48 3.22 15.68
C PHE A 11 6.73 3.55 14.85
N ASN A 12 7.36 2.53 14.28
CA ASN A 12 8.58 2.62 13.46
C ASN A 12 9.72 3.39 14.14
N GLY A 13 9.80 3.32 15.47
CA GLY A 13 10.81 3.99 16.32
C GLY A 13 10.76 5.52 16.37
N THR A 14 9.95 6.15 15.54
CA THR A 14 9.93 7.61 15.34
C THR A 14 8.52 8.21 15.35
N GLY A 15 7.50 7.36 15.34
CA GLY A 15 6.11 7.73 15.06
C GLY A 15 5.81 7.99 13.60
N VAL A 16 6.76 7.71 12.70
CA VAL A 16 6.65 7.98 11.26
C VAL A 16 7.11 6.77 10.48
N PHE A 17 6.25 6.29 9.58
CA PHE A 17 6.65 5.42 8.48
C PHE A 17 6.91 6.26 7.24
N GLN A 18 8.00 5.97 6.51
CA GLN A 18 8.31 6.61 5.24
C GLN A 18 8.73 5.55 4.22
N TYR A 19 8.07 5.54 3.07
CA TYR A 19 8.47 4.76 1.91
C TYR A 19 9.11 5.69 0.87
N ASN A 20 10.34 5.38 0.45
CA ASN A 20 11.09 6.19 -0.49
C ASN A 20 11.86 5.30 -1.47
N MET A 21 11.44 5.35 -2.74
CA MET A 21 12.09 4.66 -3.86
C MET A 21 12.95 5.59 -4.73
N GLY A 22 13.33 6.76 -4.21
CA GLY A 22 14.08 7.78 -4.97
C GLY A 22 13.24 8.49 -6.04
N SER A 23 11.91 8.35 -5.98
CA SER A 23 10.95 8.88 -6.94
C SER A 23 9.72 9.44 -6.24
N THR A 24 8.79 10.00 -7.02
CA THR A 24 7.49 10.45 -6.48
C THR A 24 6.66 9.25 -6.03
N ASN A 25 6.19 9.31 -4.79
CA ASN A 25 5.30 8.32 -4.19
C ASN A 25 4.06 9.04 -3.66
N TYR A 26 2.88 8.56 -4.01
CA TYR A 26 1.61 9.08 -3.50
C TYR A 26 0.91 7.98 -2.71
N ALA A 27 0.61 8.24 -1.44
CA ALA A 27 -0.33 7.42 -0.68
C ALA A 27 -1.75 7.96 -0.90
N HIS A 28 -2.71 7.07 -1.14
CA HIS A 28 -4.09 7.44 -1.43
C HIS A 28 -5.07 6.98 -0.35
N GLN A 29 -4.87 5.76 0.17
CA GLN A 29 -5.78 5.18 1.15
C GLN A 29 -5.00 4.26 2.10
N ILE A 30 -5.54 4.12 3.31
CA ILE A 30 -5.04 3.25 4.36
C ILE A 30 -6.20 2.45 4.94
N LYS A 31 -5.99 1.16 5.21
CA LYS A 31 -6.93 0.28 5.92
C LYS A 31 -6.19 -0.62 6.90
N LEU A 32 -6.89 -1.02 7.95
CA LEU A 32 -6.45 -2.07 8.87
C LEU A 32 -6.99 -3.42 8.41
N THR A 33 -6.17 -4.45 8.53
CA THR A 33 -6.62 -5.83 8.32
C THR A 33 -7.28 -6.37 9.60
N PRO A 34 -8.18 -7.36 9.49
CA PRO A 34 -8.66 -8.14 10.63
C PRO A 34 -7.54 -8.66 11.55
N SER A 35 -6.37 -9.01 11.00
CA SER A 35 -5.20 -9.42 11.79
C SER A 35 -4.42 -8.27 12.45
N GLY A 36 -4.89 -7.02 12.35
CA GLY A 36 -4.23 -5.84 12.94
C GLY A 36 -3.06 -5.29 12.14
N LYS A 37 -2.84 -5.73 10.89
CA LYS A 37 -1.81 -5.16 10.01
C LYS A 37 -2.34 -3.89 9.34
N ILE A 38 -1.42 -3.07 8.84
CA ILE A 38 -1.75 -1.84 8.12
C ILE A 38 -1.47 -2.07 6.64
N VAL A 39 -2.44 -1.75 5.78
CA VAL A 39 -2.25 -1.73 4.33
C VAL A 39 -2.38 -0.30 3.84
N VAL A 40 -1.36 0.18 3.14
CA VAL A 40 -1.34 1.47 2.45
C VAL A 40 -1.36 1.21 0.95
N CYS A 41 -2.26 1.87 0.24
CA CYS A 41 -2.28 1.83 -1.21
C CYS A 41 -1.90 3.19 -1.80
N GLY A 42 -1.30 3.16 -2.97
CA GLY A 42 -0.74 4.35 -3.58
C GLY A 42 -0.21 4.13 -4.99
N GLN A 43 0.61 5.08 -5.41
CA GLN A 43 1.32 5.07 -6.66
C GLN A 43 2.80 5.31 -6.41
N THR A 44 3.64 4.52 -7.03
CA THR A 44 5.09 4.74 -7.06
C THR A 44 5.55 4.90 -8.49
N LYS A 45 6.32 5.96 -8.74
CA LYS A 45 6.94 6.16 -10.05
C LYS A 45 8.18 5.26 -10.18
N ILE A 46 8.19 4.33 -11.12
CA ILE A 46 9.31 3.41 -11.41
C ILE A 46 9.64 3.52 -12.91
N ALA A 47 10.90 3.79 -13.26
CA ALA A 47 11.37 3.88 -14.65
C ALA A 47 10.45 4.70 -15.58
N ASP A 48 10.00 5.87 -15.10
CA ASP A 48 9.09 6.80 -15.77
C ASP A 48 7.62 6.36 -15.96
N SER A 49 7.22 5.22 -15.40
CA SER A 49 5.83 4.80 -15.30
C SER A 49 5.31 4.93 -13.87
N ASN A 50 3.99 5.16 -13.70
CA ASN A 50 3.33 5.06 -12.41
C ASN A 50 2.85 3.62 -12.22
N HIS A 51 3.21 3.01 -11.09
CA HIS A 51 2.79 1.67 -10.73
C HIS A 51 1.81 1.75 -9.57
N PHE A 52 0.77 0.92 -9.63
CA PHE A 52 -0.03 0.58 -8.46
C PHE A 52 0.88 -0.01 -7.37
N THR A 53 0.82 0.53 -6.16
CA THR A 53 1.66 0.09 -5.05
C THR A 53 0.81 -0.21 -3.81
N LEU A 54 0.96 -1.42 -3.27
CA LEU A 54 0.50 -1.79 -1.93
C LEU A 54 1.70 -1.97 -1.03
N ILE A 55 1.60 -1.41 0.18
CA ILE A 55 2.56 -1.60 1.25
C ILE A 55 1.82 -2.21 2.43
N LYS A 56 2.33 -3.31 2.95
CA LYS A 56 1.81 -3.93 4.18
C LYS A 56 2.81 -3.74 5.30
N LEU A 57 2.32 -3.22 6.42
CA LEU A 57 3.07 -2.97 7.63
C LEU A 57 2.49 -3.78 8.79
N ASN A 58 3.35 -4.12 9.73
CA ASN A 58 2.97 -4.53 11.07
C ASN A 58 2.27 -3.39 11.81
N ASP A 59 1.59 -3.71 12.90
CA ASP A 59 0.94 -2.73 13.79
C ASP A 59 1.93 -1.73 14.40
N ASP A 60 3.18 -2.15 14.59
CA ASP A 60 4.30 -1.31 15.00
C ASP A 60 4.89 -0.43 13.87
N GLY A 61 4.34 -0.47 12.65
CA GLY A 61 4.79 0.34 11.52
C GLY A 61 6.03 -0.16 10.79
N THR A 62 6.60 -1.30 11.18
CA THR A 62 7.64 -1.99 10.40
C THR A 62 7.04 -2.72 9.20
N PHE A 63 7.83 -3.00 8.15
CA PHE A 63 7.33 -3.76 7.00
C PHE A 63 6.91 -5.19 7.39
N ASP A 64 5.77 -5.64 6.88
CA ASP A 64 5.40 -7.05 6.88
C ASP A 64 6.15 -7.75 5.74
N THR A 65 7.34 -8.28 6.01
CA THR A 65 8.21 -8.87 4.98
C THR A 65 7.65 -10.14 4.35
N SER A 66 6.55 -10.69 4.86
CA SER A 66 5.84 -11.81 4.25
C SER A 66 4.94 -11.40 3.08
N PHE A 67 4.73 -10.09 2.87
CA PHE A 67 3.88 -9.56 1.81
C PHE A 67 4.70 -9.13 0.59
N GLY A 68 4.33 -9.61 -0.60
CA GLY A 68 4.97 -9.26 -1.86
C GLY A 68 6.50 -9.36 -1.81
N SER A 69 7.18 -8.34 -2.33
CA SER A 69 8.62 -8.18 -2.22
C SER A 69 8.98 -7.29 -1.02
N ASN A 70 9.26 -7.91 0.13
CA ASN A 70 9.67 -7.25 1.38
C ASN A 70 8.66 -6.21 1.90
N GLY A 71 7.38 -6.55 1.90
CA GLY A 71 6.30 -5.68 2.37
C GLY A 71 5.70 -4.80 1.30
N VAL A 72 6.11 -4.94 0.03
CA VAL A 72 5.66 -4.12 -1.09
C VAL A 72 5.21 -5.00 -2.26
N SER A 73 4.04 -4.70 -2.81
CA SER A 73 3.58 -5.23 -4.09
C SER A 73 3.41 -4.08 -5.07
N ASN A 74 4.18 -4.11 -6.15
CA ASN A 74 4.02 -3.20 -7.29
C ASN A 74 3.38 -4.00 -8.42
N VAL A 75 2.25 -3.52 -8.93
CA VAL A 75 1.67 -4.12 -10.13
C VAL A 75 2.13 -3.32 -11.34
N ASP A 76 2.83 -4.02 -12.23
CA ASP A 76 3.20 -3.49 -13.53
C ASP A 76 1.95 -3.30 -14.36
N ASN A 77 1.76 -2.08 -14.85
CA ASN A 77 0.79 -1.83 -15.91
C ASN A 77 1.41 -2.29 -17.24
N PRO A 78 0.91 -3.37 -17.86
CA PRO A 78 1.46 -3.86 -19.13
C PRO A 78 1.29 -2.86 -20.29
N GLU A 79 0.45 -1.83 -20.15
CA GLU A 79 0.14 -0.86 -21.21
C GLU A 79 0.71 0.55 -20.98
N GLY A 80 1.35 0.84 -19.84
CA GLY A 80 2.05 2.11 -19.61
C GLY A 80 1.16 3.37 -19.52
N ILE A 81 -0.14 3.21 -19.23
CA ILE A 81 -1.10 4.32 -19.16
C ILE A 81 -1.51 4.58 -17.71
N SER A 82 -1.06 5.73 -17.17
CA SER A 82 -1.40 6.32 -15.86
C SER A 82 -2.43 5.56 -15.01
N ASP A 83 -1.95 4.68 -14.15
CA ASP A 83 -2.78 3.97 -13.18
C ASP A 83 -3.39 4.95 -12.18
N ARG A 84 -4.68 4.79 -11.87
CA ARG A 84 -5.26 5.38 -10.65
C ARG A 84 -5.98 4.29 -9.90
N ILE A 85 -5.48 3.98 -8.69
CA ILE A 85 -6.29 3.33 -7.68
C ILE A 85 -7.40 4.29 -7.34
N VAL A 86 -8.63 3.81 -7.46
CA VAL A 86 -9.76 4.56 -6.94
C VAL A 86 -10.01 4.14 -5.50
N GLU A 87 -9.93 2.83 -5.21
CA GLU A 87 -10.28 2.29 -3.90
C GLU A 87 -9.76 0.85 -3.68
N PHE A 88 -9.60 0.43 -2.42
CA PHE A 88 -9.45 -0.98 -2.06
C PHE A 88 -10.25 -1.34 -0.81
N GLU A 89 -10.54 -2.63 -0.63
CA GLU A 89 -11.19 -3.22 0.54
C GLU A 89 -10.36 -4.36 1.12
N ILE A 90 -10.37 -4.48 2.45
CA ILE A 90 -9.80 -5.64 3.14
C ILE A 90 -10.93 -6.61 3.45
N LEU A 91 -10.81 -7.84 2.99
CA LEU A 91 -11.78 -8.90 3.23
C LEU A 91 -11.51 -9.58 4.59
N PRO A 92 -12.49 -10.35 5.13
CA PRO A 92 -12.34 -11.01 6.44
C PRO A 92 -11.18 -12.00 6.55
N ASP A 93 -10.65 -12.48 5.43
CA ASP A 93 -9.49 -13.39 5.33
C ASP A 93 -8.16 -12.65 5.12
N ASP A 94 -8.12 -11.34 5.41
CA ASP A 94 -7.02 -10.41 5.12
C ASP A 94 -6.65 -10.25 3.64
N SER A 95 -7.40 -10.87 2.71
CA SER A 95 -7.18 -10.64 1.28
C SER A 95 -7.62 -9.23 0.88
N ILE A 96 -7.05 -8.71 -0.19
CA ILE A 96 -7.24 -7.33 -0.62
C ILE A 96 -8.00 -7.33 -1.94
N LEU A 97 -9.13 -6.62 -2.01
CA LEU A 97 -9.84 -6.38 -3.25
C LEU A 97 -9.63 -4.92 -3.66
N ALA A 98 -8.93 -4.69 -4.76
CA ALA A 98 -8.61 -3.34 -5.25
C ALA A 98 -9.28 -3.08 -6.59
N MET A 99 -9.74 -1.84 -6.79
CA MET A 99 -10.29 -1.38 -8.07
C MET A 99 -9.51 -0.16 -8.58
N GLY A 100 -9.22 -0.17 -9.87
CA GLY A 100 -8.51 0.92 -10.52
C GLY A 100 -8.86 1.02 -11.99
N ASN A 101 -8.13 1.89 -12.68
CA ASN A 101 -8.23 2.04 -14.13
C ASN A 101 -6.88 1.71 -14.75
N VAL A 102 -6.92 0.94 -15.84
CA VAL A 102 -5.77 0.65 -16.72
C VAL A 102 -6.18 1.08 -18.12
N GLY A 103 -5.58 2.14 -18.65
CA GLY A 103 -6.02 2.74 -19.91
C GLY A 103 -7.46 3.22 -19.85
N PHE A 104 -8.32 2.69 -20.74
CA PHE A 104 -9.75 3.00 -20.79
C PHE A 104 -10.64 1.94 -20.12
N GLN A 105 -10.03 0.98 -19.41
CA GLN A 105 -10.73 -0.12 -18.75
C GLN A 105 -10.68 0.05 -17.24
N PHE A 106 -11.76 -0.34 -16.55
CA PHE A 106 -11.69 -0.57 -15.11
C PHE A 106 -11.14 -1.98 -14.86
N VAL A 107 -10.37 -2.13 -13.79
CA VAL A 107 -9.83 -3.42 -13.34
C VAL A 107 -10.25 -3.69 -11.91
N LEU A 108 -10.55 -4.95 -11.62
CA LEU A 108 -10.75 -5.47 -10.27
C LEU A 108 -9.66 -6.51 -10.01
N ILE A 109 -8.85 -6.28 -8.98
CA ILE A 109 -7.70 -7.12 -8.64
C ILE A 109 -7.93 -7.68 -7.24
N LYS A 110 -7.81 -9.00 -7.07
CA LYS A 110 -7.81 -9.63 -5.76
C LYS A 110 -6.40 -10.12 -5.44
N TYR A 111 -5.79 -9.55 -4.40
CA TYR A 111 -4.52 -10.02 -3.84
C TYR A 111 -4.80 -10.99 -2.70
N ALA A 112 -3.98 -12.02 -2.58
CA ALA A 112 -3.95 -12.83 -1.37
C ALA A 112 -3.44 -11.98 -0.19
N SER A 113 -3.63 -12.46 1.04
CA SER A 113 -3.18 -11.73 2.23
C SER A 113 -1.66 -11.51 2.29
N ASN A 114 -0.89 -12.25 1.48
CA ASN A 114 0.56 -12.14 1.29
C ASN A 114 0.98 -11.46 -0.02
N GLY A 115 0.06 -10.87 -0.77
CA GLY A 115 0.37 -10.16 -2.03
C GLY A 115 0.28 -11.07 -3.24
#